data_AF-A0A6N7PHG5-F1
#
_entry.id   AF-A0A6N7PHG5-F1
#
_cell.length_a   1.000
_cell.length_b   1.000
_cell.length_c   1.000
_cell.angle_alpha   90.00
_cell.angle_beta   90.00
_cell.angle_gamma   90.00
#
_symmetry.space_group_name_H-M   'P 1'
#
loop_
_entity.id
_entity.type
_entity.pdbx_description
1 polymer ?
#
loop_
_entity_poly.entity_id
_entity_poly.type
_entity_poly.pdbx_seq_one_letter_code
_entity_poly.pdbx_strand_id
1 'polypeptide(L)'
;MNNEQKLLVQKTFEMVAPIADTAAALFYGRLFEVDPSLKPLFRGDLKDQGKKLMSTLKVAVHALDRLDALIPTVQALGRRHLAYGVRDDHYDTVGAALLWTLEKGLGEAWTPETKEAWTTVYNVLAKVMKDAANEVAPLSLRTPLSRRGSAHRLPAVKRPSYRPPMGRPSMPPGSRMPASIQALYGGASSQAAPSSKSGSASTRLPRISNPPTIT
;
A
#
# COMPACT_ATOMS: atom_id res chain seq x y z
N MET A 1 11.74 17.70 -2.37
CA MET A 1 12.93 17.55 -1.50
C MET A 1 14.15 18.01 -2.26
N ASN A 2 14.86 19.01 -1.76
CA ASN A 2 16.09 19.52 -2.37
C ASN A 2 17.33 18.80 -1.79
N ASN A 3 18.52 19.07 -2.35
CA ASN A 3 19.77 18.43 -1.90
C ASN A 3 20.18 18.82 -0.47
N GLU A 4 19.90 20.06 -0.06
CA GLU A 4 20.19 20.54 1.29
C GLU A 4 19.43 19.74 2.35
N GLN A 5 18.13 19.52 2.14
CA GLN A 5 17.29 18.69 3.02
C GLN A 5 17.82 17.25 3.12
N LYS A 6 18.29 16.66 2.01
CA LYS A 6 18.88 15.31 2.02
C LYS A 6 20.14 15.26 2.88
N LEU A 7 21.06 16.18 2.64
CA LEU A 7 22.32 16.28 3.38
C LEU A 7 22.08 16.52 4.87
N LEU A 8 21.10 17.36 5.20
CA LEU A 8 20.75 17.66 6.60
C LEU A 8 20.21 16.43 7.31
N VAL A 9 19.32 15.67 6.67
CA VAL A 9 18.79 14.41 7.21
C VAL A 9 19.89 13.37 7.36
N GLN A 10 20.75 13.21 6.36
CA GLN A 10 21.90 12.29 6.43
C GLN A 10 22.85 12.64 7.56
N LYS A 11 23.28 13.91 7.64
CA LYS A 11 24.19 14.40 8.69
C LYS A 11 23.61 14.22 10.09
N THR A 12 22.35 14.60 10.28
CA THR A 12 21.71 14.52 11.60
C THR A 12 21.38 13.07 11.97
N PHE A 13 21.12 12.18 11.02
CA PHE A 13 20.97 10.76 11.31
C PHE A 13 22.24 10.14 11.90
N GLU A 14 23.43 10.53 11.43
CA GLU A 14 24.71 10.06 12.00
C GLU A 14 24.90 10.46 13.47
N MET A 15 24.20 11.50 13.95
CA MET A 15 24.19 11.89 15.35
C MET A 15 23.27 11.02 16.22
N VAL A 16 22.20 10.48 15.62
CA VAL A 16 21.23 9.60 16.30
C VAL A 16 21.66 8.13 16.25
N ALA A 17 22.39 7.72 15.22
CA ALA A 17 22.81 6.34 15.02
C ALA A 17 23.55 5.71 16.24
N PRO A 18 24.45 6.42 16.95
CA PRO A 18 25.11 5.90 18.16
C PRO A 18 24.15 5.64 19.33
N ILE A 19 23.00 6.33 19.37
CA ILE A 19 21.98 6.18 20.42
C ILE A 19 20.74 5.41 19.91
N ALA A 20 20.90 4.59 18.88
CA ALA A 20 19.81 3.90 18.19
C ALA A 20 18.87 3.11 19.14
N ASP A 21 19.43 2.38 20.11
CA ASP A 21 18.63 1.63 21.08
C ASP A 21 17.77 2.55 21.96
N THR A 22 18.35 3.66 22.43
CA THR A 22 17.64 4.68 23.22
C THR A 22 16.57 5.39 22.39
N ALA A 23 16.91 5.78 21.16
CA ALA A 23 15.98 6.42 20.23
C ALA A 23 14.79 5.50 19.92
N ALA A 24 15.04 4.21 19.68
CA ALA A 24 13.97 3.24 19.45
C ALA A 24 13.06 3.07 20.68
N ALA A 25 13.63 3.05 21.89
CA ALA A 25 12.86 2.97 23.12
C ALA A 25 11.98 4.22 23.33
N LEU A 26 12.53 5.42 23.08
CA LEU A 26 11.79 6.68 23.10
C LEU A 26 10.64 6.68 22.08
N PHE A 27 10.91 6.20 20.86
CA PHE A 27 9.92 6.09 19.80
C PHE A 27 8.74 5.21 20.21
N TYR A 28 8.99 3.97 20.64
CA TYR A 28 7.89 3.06 21.02
C TYR A 28 7.16 3.53 22.28
N GLY A 29 7.89 4.08 23.26
CA GLY A 29 7.29 4.71 24.44
C GLY A 29 6.31 5.80 24.03
N ARG A 30 6.75 6.74 23.18
CA ARG A 30 5.91 7.85 22.72
C ARG A 30 4.77 7.39 21.83
N LEU A 31 5.02 6.47 20.90
CA LEU A 31 4.01 5.94 19.98
C LEU A 31 2.83 5.35 20.74
N PHE A 32 3.12 4.55 21.77
CA PHE A 32 2.11 3.86 22.56
C PHE A 32 1.49 4.69 23.66
N GLU A 33 2.13 5.79 24.06
CA GLU A 33 1.52 6.83 24.89
C GLU A 33 0.46 7.60 24.08
N VAL A 34 0.79 7.99 22.83
CA VAL A 34 -0.11 8.75 21.96
C VAL A 34 -1.25 7.89 21.41
N ASP A 35 -0.95 6.65 21.01
CA ASP A 35 -1.95 5.72 20.49
C ASP A 35 -1.72 4.29 21.03
N PRO A 36 -2.32 3.97 22.20
CA PRO A 36 -2.23 2.65 22.79
C PRO A 36 -2.81 1.53 21.89
N SER A 37 -3.69 1.86 20.94
CA SER A 37 -4.33 0.88 20.05
C SER A 37 -3.36 0.27 19.04
N LEU A 38 -2.18 0.89 18.86
CA LEU A 38 -1.13 0.38 17.99
C LEU A 38 -0.32 -0.77 18.61
N LYS A 39 -0.28 -0.89 19.95
CA LYS A 39 0.50 -1.93 20.65
C LYS A 39 0.31 -3.35 20.07
N PRO A 40 -0.94 -3.82 19.80
CA PRO A 40 -1.16 -5.17 19.29
C PRO A 40 -0.59 -5.43 17.89
N LEU A 41 -0.30 -4.39 17.11
CA LEU A 41 0.31 -4.51 15.78
C LEU A 41 1.81 -4.85 15.87
N PHE A 42 2.47 -4.54 16.99
CA PHE A 42 3.88 -4.80 17.22
C PHE A 42 4.05 -6.09 18.03
N ARG A 43 4.14 -7.21 17.31
CA ARG A 43 4.37 -8.54 17.91
C ARG A 43 5.85 -8.78 18.18
N GLY A 44 6.15 -9.43 19.31
CA GLY A 44 7.51 -9.84 19.69
C GLY A 44 8.24 -8.85 20.58
N ASP A 45 9.55 -8.98 20.63
CA ASP A 45 10.42 -8.15 21.48
C ASP A 45 10.59 -6.74 20.90
N LEU A 46 10.31 -5.71 21.71
CA LEU A 46 10.40 -4.31 21.28
C LEU A 46 11.82 -3.83 21.00
N LYS A 47 12.84 -4.42 21.63
CA LYS A 47 14.25 -4.13 21.34
C LYS A 47 14.62 -4.60 19.94
N ASP A 48 14.18 -5.80 19.56
CA ASP A 48 14.41 -6.30 18.20
C ASP A 48 13.61 -5.53 17.15
N GLN A 49 12.38 -5.11 17.48
CA GLN A 49 11.61 -4.20 16.63
C GLN A 49 12.29 -2.83 16.51
N GLY A 50 12.96 -2.35 17.57
CA GLY A 50 13.77 -1.15 17.57
C GLY A 50 14.97 -1.23 16.63
N LYS A 51 15.72 -2.34 16.67
CA LYS A 51 16.83 -2.58 15.72
C LYS A 51 16.36 -2.57 14.27
N LYS A 52 15.23 -3.23 13.98
CA LYS A 52 14.64 -3.24 12.62
C LYS A 52 14.23 -1.84 12.16
N LEU A 53 13.61 -1.05 13.04
CA LEU A 53 13.25 0.33 12.76
C LEU A 53 14.50 1.15 12.40
N MET A 54 15.51 1.14 13.26
CA MET A 54 16.73 1.93 13.06
C MET A 54 17.52 1.49 11.82
N SER A 55 17.57 0.19 11.55
CA SER A 55 18.16 -0.35 10.31
C SER A 55 17.40 0.11 9.06
N THR A 56 16.07 0.11 9.10
CA THR A 56 15.23 0.56 7.99
C THR A 56 15.41 2.07 7.75
N LEU A 57 15.43 2.87 8.82
CA LEU A 57 15.70 4.31 8.74
C LEU A 57 17.08 4.58 8.15
N LYS A 58 18.11 3.85 8.59
CA LYS A 58 19.48 3.96 8.05
C LYS A 58 19.50 3.74 6.54
N VAL A 59 18.87 2.65 6.07
CA VAL A 59 18.80 2.34 4.63
C VAL A 59 18.07 3.45 3.87
N ALA A 60 16.94 3.92 4.39
CA ALA A 60 16.17 4.98 3.73
C ALA A 60 16.95 6.30 3.65
N VAL A 61 17.63 6.71 4.73
CA VAL A 61 18.43 7.94 4.81
C VAL A 61 19.63 7.90 3.86
N HIS A 62 20.39 6.81 3.82
CA HIS A 62 21.51 6.68 2.89
C HIS A 62 21.08 6.57 1.43
N ALA A 63 19.83 6.20 1.17
CA ALA A 63 19.28 6.09 -0.17
C ALA A 63 18.58 7.37 -0.67
N LEU A 64 18.58 8.47 0.08
CA LEU A 64 17.94 9.74 -0.32
C LEU A 64 18.52 10.33 -1.62
N ASP A 65 19.77 10.04 -1.95
CA ASP A 65 20.40 10.45 -3.23
C ASP A 65 19.95 9.58 -4.41
N ARG A 66 19.44 8.38 -4.13
CA ARG A 66 18.98 7.40 -5.13
C ARG A 66 17.56 6.94 -4.80
N LEU A 67 16.67 7.90 -4.57
CA LEU A 67 15.27 7.63 -4.21
C LEU A 67 14.60 6.69 -5.21
N ASP A 68 14.85 6.84 -6.51
CA ASP A 68 14.26 5.99 -7.54
C ASP A 68 14.57 4.50 -7.34
N ALA A 69 15.78 4.19 -6.88
CA ALA A 69 16.19 2.82 -6.56
C ALA A 69 15.54 2.31 -5.24
N LEU A 70 15.16 3.22 -4.35
CA LEU A 70 14.51 2.89 -3.08
C LEU A 70 12.99 2.68 -3.22
N ILE A 71 12.34 3.37 -4.18
CA ILE A 71 10.88 3.34 -4.38
C ILE A 71 10.32 1.90 -4.40
N PRO A 72 10.83 0.94 -5.19
CA PRO A 72 10.27 -0.41 -5.23
C PRO A 72 10.29 -1.11 -3.87
N THR A 73 11.36 -0.92 -3.10
CA THR A 73 11.53 -1.48 -1.75
C THR A 73 10.52 -0.88 -0.78
N VAL A 74 10.30 0.44 -0.85
CA VAL A 74 9.35 1.16 0.01
C VAL A 74 7.90 0.80 -0.35
N GLN A 75 7.58 0.65 -1.64
CA GLN A 75 6.28 0.16 -2.08
C GLN A 75 6.00 -1.26 -1.56
N ALA A 76 6.96 -2.18 -1.68
CA ALA A 76 6.86 -3.52 -1.14
C ALA A 76 6.72 -3.52 0.40
N LEU A 77 7.35 -2.57 1.08
CA LEU A 77 7.16 -2.36 2.51
C LEU A 77 5.72 -1.89 2.82
N GLY A 78 5.17 -0.93 2.07
CA GLY A 78 3.79 -0.45 2.20
C GLY A 78 2.75 -1.56 2.05
N ARG A 79 2.87 -2.40 1.01
CA ARG A 79 1.98 -3.56 0.81
C ARG A 79 2.00 -4.53 1.98
N ARG A 80 3.18 -4.77 2.58
CA ARG A 80 3.30 -5.60 3.79
C ARG A 80 2.68 -4.93 5.02
N HIS A 81 2.80 -3.61 5.15
CA HIS A 81 2.19 -2.87 6.26
C HIS A 81 0.67 -2.98 6.25
N LEU A 82 0.05 -2.96 5.07
CA LEU A 82 -1.39 -3.25 4.96
C LEU A 82 -1.72 -4.65 5.48
N ALA A 83 -0.94 -5.67 5.10
CA ALA A 83 -1.15 -7.04 5.59
C ALA A 83 -0.96 -7.19 7.11
N TYR A 84 -0.23 -6.27 7.74
CA TYR A 84 -0.10 -6.19 9.20
C TYR A 84 -1.28 -5.47 9.88
N GLY A 85 -2.21 -4.89 9.12
CA GLY A 85 -3.33 -4.13 9.65
C GLY A 85 -3.05 -2.63 9.84
N VAL A 86 -1.97 -2.11 9.23
CA VAL A 86 -1.68 -0.67 9.25
C VAL A 86 -2.67 0.07 8.36
N ARG A 87 -3.25 1.17 8.88
CA ARG A 87 -4.16 2.07 8.16
C ARG A 87 -3.46 3.41 7.88
N ASP A 88 -4.02 4.20 6.97
CA ASP A 88 -3.49 5.51 6.60
C ASP A 88 -3.25 6.42 7.82
N ASP A 89 -4.20 6.47 8.77
CA ASP A 89 -4.09 7.31 9.98
C ASP A 89 -2.91 6.92 10.89
N HIS A 90 -2.48 5.65 10.88
CA HIS A 90 -1.36 5.22 11.69
C HIS A 90 -0.04 5.87 11.26
N TYR A 91 0.09 6.24 9.97
CA TYR A 91 1.27 6.95 9.49
C TYR A 91 1.37 8.34 10.12
N ASP A 92 0.27 9.01 10.42
CA ASP A 92 0.35 10.33 11.03
C ASP A 92 0.83 10.22 12.49
N THR A 93 0.31 9.24 13.25
CA THR A 93 0.77 8.93 14.61
C THR A 93 2.25 8.51 14.65
N VAL A 94 2.66 7.62 13.74
CA VAL A 94 4.06 7.17 13.64
C VAL A 94 4.99 8.33 13.28
N GLY A 95 4.57 9.21 12.37
CA GLY A 95 5.33 10.39 11.98
C GLY A 95 5.55 11.34 13.16
N ALA A 96 4.49 11.62 13.92
CA ALA A 96 4.57 12.47 15.11
C ALA A 96 5.51 11.87 16.17
N ALA A 97 5.42 10.57 16.44
CA ALA A 97 6.29 9.89 17.39
C ALA A 97 7.76 9.87 16.94
N LEU A 98 8.02 9.65 15.65
CA LEU A 98 9.36 9.67 15.08
C LEU A 98 10.00 11.06 15.15
N LEU A 99 9.28 12.10 14.73
CA LEU A 99 9.79 13.47 14.77
C LEU A 99 10.04 13.94 16.21
N TRP A 100 9.17 13.58 17.16
CA TRP A 100 9.41 13.83 18.58
C TRP A 100 10.66 13.10 19.10
N THR A 101 10.87 11.86 18.68
CA THR A 101 12.06 11.08 19.06
C THR A 101 13.34 11.72 18.53
N LEU A 102 13.33 12.17 17.27
CA LEU A 102 14.45 12.87 16.66
C LEU A 102 14.74 14.19 17.35
N GLU A 103 13.72 14.95 17.73
CA GLU A 103 13.87 16.16 18.54
C GLU A 103 14.63 15.86 19.85
N LYS A 104 14.22 14.80 20.58
CA LYS A 104 14.88 14.43 21.84
C LYS A 104 16.29 13.88 21.63
N GLY A 105 16.52 13.13 20.57
CA GLY A 105 17.84 12.57 20.26
C GLY A 105 18.85 13.59 19.73
N LEU A 106 18.39 14.61 19.01
CA LEU A 106 19.25 15.61 18.37
C LEU A 106 19.52 16.84 19.24
N GLY A 107 18.63 17.15 20.19
CA GLY A 107 18.81 18.31 21.07
C GLY A 107 18.99 19.60 20.27
N GLU A 108 20.11 20.29 20.48
CA GLU A 108 20.43 21.55 19.79
C GLU A 108 20.53 21.41 18.26
N ALA A 109 20.83 20.21 17.73
CA ALA A 109 20.86 19.96 16.29
C ALA A 109 19.45 19.88 15.65
N TRP A 110 18.38 19.86 16.46
CA TRP A 110 16.99 19.92 15.99
C TRP A 110 16.56 21.36 15.69
N THR A 111 17.19 21.96 14.69
CA THR A 111 16.82 23.29 14.19
C THR A 111 15.50 23.23 13.38
N PRO A 112 14.85 24.38 13.12
CA PRO A 112 13.67 24.43 12.25
C PRO A 112 13.89 23.78 10.88
N GLU A 113 15.07 23.97 10.29
CA GLU A 113 15.47 23.40 9.00
C GLU A 113 15.60 21.88 9.11
N THR A 114 16.21 21.37 10.19
CA THR A 114 16.33 19.93 10.45
C THR A 114 14.95 19.30 10.57
N LYS A 115 14.05 19.93 11.34
CA LYS A 115 12.66 19.49 11.49
C LYS A 115 11.93 19.43 10.16
N GLU A 116 12.04 20.48 9.35
CA GLU A 116 11.40 20.54 8.03
C GLU A 116 11.93 19.46 7.09
N ALA A 117 13.26 19.25 7.08
CA ALA A 117 13.89 18.23 6.25
C ALA A 117 13.43 16.81 6.62
N TRP A 118 13.42 16.48 7.91
CA TRP A 118 12.92 15.18 8.39
C TRP A 118 11.43 14.99 8.14
N THR A 119 10.62 16.04 8.34
CA THR A 119 9.19 16.01 8.04
C THR A 119 8.95 15.76 6.55
N THR A 120 9.73 16.40 5.68
CA THR A 120 9.65 16.21 4.22
C THR A 120 10.00 14.78 3.83
N VAL A 121 11.12 14.24 4.33
CA VAL A 121 11.53 12.85 4.07
C VAL A 121 10.47 11.87 4.52
N TYR A 122 9.96 12.05 5.75
CA TYR A 122 8.92 11.19 6.31
C TYR A 122 7.67 11.18 5.42
N ASN A 123 7.17 12.35 5.05
CA ASN A 123 5.96 12.48 4.24
C ASN A 123 6.10 11.85 2.86
N VAL A 124 7.28 11.98 2.22
CA VAL A 124 7.56 11.32 0.93
C VAL A 124 7.48 9.80 1.08
N LEU A 125 8.18 9.22 2.06
CA LEU A 125 8.19 7.77 2.26
C LEU A 125 6.81 7.23 2.67
N ALA A 126 6.14 7.91 3.60
CA ALA A 126 4.80 7.55 4.04
C ALA A 126 3.81 7.60 2.87
N LYS A 127 3.90 8.61 1.99
CA LYS A 127 3.05 8.69 0.79
C LYS A 127 3.27 7.48 -0.13
N VAL A 128 4.52 7.14 -0.44
CA VAL A 128 4.84 5.98 -1.30
C VAL A 128 4.30 4.68 -0.70
N MET A 129 4.42 4.50 0.62
CA MET A 129 3.89 3.33 1.31
C MET A 129 2.37 3.27 1.28
N LYS A 130 1.68 4.40 1.58
CA LYS A 130 0.22 4.50 1.55
C LYS A 130 -0.34 4.24 0.16
N ASP A 131 0.26 4.85 -0.87
CA ASP A 131 -0.16 4.64 -2.27
C ASP A 131 -0.03 3.15 -2.66
N ALA A 132 1.11 2.53 -2.36
CA ALA A 132 1.34 1.11 -2.66
C ALA A 132 0.44 0.15 -1.87
N ALA A 133 0.10 0.49 -0.62
CA ALA A 133 -0.88 -0.24 0.17
C ALA A 133 -2.27 -0.14 -0.47
N ASN A 134 -2.68 1.06 -0.86
CA ASN A 134 -3.99 1.32 -1.47
C ASN A 134 -4.18 0.64 -2.84
N GLU A 135 -3.10 0.39 -3.60
CA GLU A 135 -3.14 -0.40 -4.83
C GLU A 135 -3.72 -1.81 -4.59
N VAL A 136 -3.32 -2.46 -3.50
CA VAL A 136 -3.69 -3.84 -3.16
C VAL A 136 -4.78 -3.94 -2.10
N ALA A 137 -5.20 -2.82 -1.53
CA ALA A 137 -6.24 -2.79 -0.51
C ALA A 137 -7.60 -3.21 -1.06
N PRO A 138 -8.35 -4.08 -0.34
CA PRO A 138 -9.75 -4.33 -0.66
C PRO A 138 -10.53 -3.01 -0.59
N LEU A 139 -11.55 -2.86 -1.44
CA LEU A 139 -12.31 -1.62 -1.59
C LEU A 139 -12.85 -1.04 -0.27
N SER A 140 -13.05 -1.88 0.76
CA SER A 140 -13.50 -1.49 2.10
C SER A 140 -12.46 -0.73 2.93
N LEU A 141 -11.17 -0.83 2.60
CA LEU A 141 -10.06 -0.20 3.34
C LEU A 141 -9.45 0.99 2.59
N ARG A 142 -9.92 1.25 1.37
CA ARG A 142 -9.45 2.41 0.59
C ARG A 142 -10.09 3.68 1.14
N THR A 143 -9.24 4.61 1.56
CA THR A 143 -9.68 5.98 1.84
C THR A 143 -10.36 6.52 0.58
N PRO A 144 -11.62 7.01 0.64
CA PRO A 144 -12.28 7.55 -0.54
C PRO A 144 -11.41 8.68 -1.10
N LEU A 145 -11.05 8.61 -2.39
CA LEU A 145 -10.49 9.76 -3.09
C LEU A 145 -11.47 10.91 -2.86
N SER A 146 -11.06 11.89 -2.06
CA SER A 146 -11.86 13.05 -1.76
C SER A 146 -12.19 13.69 -3.11
N ARG A 147 -13.44 13.52 -3.57
CA ARG A 147 -13.97 14.20 -4.76
C ARG A 147 -14.04 15.69 -4.44
N ARG A 148 -12.90 16.35 -4.52
CA ARG A 148 -12.82 17.82 -4.53
C ARG A 148 -13.19 18.26 -5.94
N GLY A 149 -14.49 18.44 -6.14
CA GLY A 149 -15.09 18.90 -7.38
C GLY A 149 -16.59 18.99 -7.17
N SER A 150 -17.05 20.20 -6.88
CA SER A 150 -18.43 20.60 -6.63
C SER A 150 -19.46 19.79 -7.42
N ALA A 151 -20.44 19.25 -6.70
CA ALA A 151 -21.70 18.82 -7.30
C ALA A 151 -22.38 20.04 -7.93
N HIS A 152 -22.07 20.34 -9.19
CA HIS A 152 -23.01 21.05 -10.04
C HIS A 152 -24.19 20.11 -10.26
N ARG A 153 -25.24 20.36 -9.48
CA ARG A 153 -26.59 19.89 -9.71
C ARG A 153 -26.96 20.22 -11.15
N LEU A 154 -26.92 19.21 -12.03
CA LEU A 154 -27.52 19.31 -13.35
C LEU A 154 -29.02 19.61 -13.18
N PRO A 155 -29.60 20.55 -13.95
CA PRO A 155 -31.02 20.79 -13.89
C PRO A 155 -31.78 19.55 -14.39
N ALA A 156 -32.93 19.28 -13.76
CA ALA A 156 -33.81 18.18 -14.12
C ALA A 156 -34.28 18.31 -15.59
N VAL A 157 -33.79 17.44 -16.47
CA VAL A 157 -34.33 17.27 -17.81
C VAL A 157 -35.71 16.62 -17.68
N LYS A 158 -36.77 17.35 -17.99
CA LYS A 158 -38.11 16.79 -18.19
C LYS A 158 -38.04 15.75 -19.31
N ARG A 159 -38.19 14.46 -18.95
CA ARG A 159 -38.31 13.37 -19.93
C ARG A 159 -39.61 13.56 -20.73
N PRO A 160 -39.59 13.47 -22.07
CA PRO A 160 -40.82 13.34 -22.83
C PRO A 160 -41.46 11.99 -22.53
N SER A 161 -42.77 11.99 -22.28
CA SER A 161 -43.58 10.78 -22.14
C SER A 161 -43.67 10.06 -23.48
N TYR A 162 -42.87 9.00 -23.66
CA TYR A 162 -43.00 8.10 -24.80
C TYR A 162 -44.19 7.17 -24.59
N ARG A 163 -45.20 7.28 -25.46
CA ARG A 163 -46.33 6.35 -25.56
C ARG A 163 -46.07 5.44 -26.77
N PRO A 164 -45.83 4.13 -26.59
CA PRO A 164 -45.62 3.25 -27.74
C PRO A 164 -46.91 3.11 -28.56
N PRO A 165 -46.84 3.05 -29.90
CA PRO A 165 -48.01 2.79 -30.73
C PRO A 165 -48.43 1.31 -30.61
N MET A 166 -49.70 1.07 -30.27
CA MET A 166 -50.35 -0.23 -30.41
C MET A 166 -50.70 -0.44 -31.88
N GLY A 167 -49.76 -1.01 -32.64
CA GLY A 167 -49.97 -1.44 -34.02
C GLY A 167 -48.80 -2.31 -34.47
N ARG A 168 -49.08 -3.56 -34.86
CA ARG A 168 -48.05 -4.46 -35.40
C ARG A 168 -47.52 -3.89 -36.72
N PRO A 169 -46.20 -3.80 -36.94
CA PRO A 169 -45.68 -3.43 -38.24
C PRO A 169 -45.91 -4.57 -39.25
N SER A 170 -46.56 -4.26 -40.38
CA SER A 170 -46.59 -5.11 -41.55
C SER A 170 -45.20 -5.09 -42.21
N MET A 171 -44.55 -6.25 -42.33
CA MET A 171 -43.29 -6.40 -43.08
C MET A 171 -43.58 -6.62 -44.58
N PRO A 172 -42.79 -6.04 -45.49
CA PRO A 172 -42.79 -6.44 -46.90
C PRO A 172 -42.04 -7.79 -47.08
N PRO A 173 -42.45 -8.63 -48.03
CA PRO A 173 -41.79 -9.91 -48.28
C PRO A 173 -40.41 -9.70 -48.92
N GLY A 174 -39.38 -10.38 -48.38
CA GLY A 174 -38.04 -10.45 -48.98
C GLY A 174 -36.88 -9.83 -48.19
N SER A 175 -37.13 -9.19 -47.04
CA SER A 175 -36.06 -8.57 -46.24
C SER A 175 -35.53 -9.51 -45.13
N ARG A 176 -34.22 -9.81 -45.17
CA ARG A 176 -33.52 -10.62 -44.16
C ARG A 176 -33.22 -9.76 -42.92
N MET A 177 -33.54 -10.28 -41.72
CA MET A 177 -33.29 -9.58 -40.46
C MET A 177 -31.78 -9.36 -40.20
N PRO A 178 -31.38 -8.21 -39.66
CA PRO A 178 -30.00 -7.98 -39.21
C PRO A 178 -29.67 -8.81 -37.97
N ALA A 179 -28.44 -9.32 -37.91
CA ALA A 179 -27.95 -10.27 -36.90
C ALA A 179 -28.07 -9.79 -35.44
N SER A 180 -28.25 -8.49 -35.21
CA SER A 180 -28.39 -7.89 -33.88
C SER A 180 -29.69 -8.23 -33.16
N ILE A 181 -30.70 -8.77 -33.86
CA ILE A 181 -32.01 -9.13 -33.26
C ILE A 181 -32.11 -10.63 -32.91
N GLN A 182 -31.21 -11.49 -33.42
CA GLN A 182 -31.22 -12.94 -33.12
C GLN A 182 -30.71 -13.31 -31.72
N ALA A 183 -29.95 -12.42 -31.07
CA ALA A 183 -29.35 -12.70 -29.76
C ALA A 183 -30.32 -12.56 -28.56
N LEU A 184 -31.58 -12.14 -28.80
CA LEU A 184 -32.56 -11.90 -27.74
C LEU A 184 -33.61 -13.01 -27.60
N TYR A 185 -33.56 -14.06 -28.43
CA TYR A 185 -34.47 -15.20 -28.37
C TYR A 185 -33.74 -16.50 -28.76
N GLY A 186 -33.11 -17.18 -27.80
CA GLY A 186 -32.49 -18.48 -28.04
C GLY A 186 -32.01 -19.15 -26.76
N GLY A 187 -32.91 -19.91 -26.12
CA GLY A 187 -32.67 -20.65 -24.89
C GLY A 187 -31.95 -22.00 -25.07
N ALA A 188 -31.51 -22.49 -23.91
CA ALA A 188 -31.03 -23.82 -23.53
C ALA A 188 -31.10 -24.98 -24.54
N SER A 189 -30.00 -25.76 -24.63
CA SER A 189 -30.00 -27.22 -24.45
C SER A 189 -28.59 -27.84 -24.37
N SER A 190 -28.56 -28.96 -23.66
CA SER A 190 -27.45 -29.81 -23.20
C SER A 190 -26.72 -30.63 -24.28
N GLN A 191 -25.45 -30.98 -24.03
CA GLN A 191 -24.79 -32.32 -24.16
C GLN A 191 -23.26 -32.17 -24.21
N ALA A 192 -22.49 -32.70 -23.25
CA ALA A 192 -21.96 -34.07 -23.10
C ALA A 192 -20.52 -34.24 -23.68
N ALA A 193 -19.64 -34.83 -22.86
CA ALA A 193 -18.21 -35.06 -23.09
C ALA A 193 -17.91 -36.19 -24.08
N PRO A 194 -16.62 -36.38 -24.45
CA PRO A 194 -15.98 -37.62 -24.01
C PRO A 194 -14.50 -37.49 -23.58
N SER A 195 -14.03 -38.57 -22.93
CA SER A 195 -12.77 -38.77 -22.23
C SER A 195 -11.65 -39.42 -23.07
N SER A 196 -10.38 -39.20 -22.71
CA SER A 196 -9.22 -40.13 -22.88
C SER A 196 -8.08 -39.67 -21.96
N LYS A 197 -7.65 -40.46 -20.94
CA LYS A 197 -6.47 -41.37 -20.88
C LYS A 197 -5.19 -40.74 -21.46
N SER A 198 -3.99 -40.80 -20.90
CA SER A 198 -3.35 -41.49 -19.76
C SER A 198 -1.87 -41.05 -19.77
N GLY A 199 -1.16 -40.94 -18.64
CA GLY A 199 0.29 -40.75 -18.67
C GLY A 199 0.92 -40.45 -17.31
N SER A 200 1.20 -41.51 -16.55
CA SER A 200 2.00 -41.49 -15.33
C SER A 200 3.49 -41.48 -15.68
N ALA A 201 4.30 -40.62 -15.02
CA ALA A 201 5.69 -40.91 -14.74
C ALA A 201 6.17 -40.11 -13.52
N SER A 202 6.26 -40.84 -12.40
CA SER A 202 6.94 -40.45 -11.17
C SER A 202 8.45 -40.49 -11.39
N THR A 203 9.20 -39.46 -10.99
CA THR A 203 10.65 -39.59 -10.81
C THR A 203 11.09 -38.94 -9.50
N ARG A 204 11.82 -39.76 -8.76
CA ARG A 204 12.20 -39.75 -7.37
C ARG A 204 13.42 -38.84 -7.13
N LEU A 205 13.36 -38.02 -6.08
CA LEU A 205 14.51 -37.29 -5.51
C LEU A 205 15.37 -38.21 -4.64
N PRO A 206 16.71 -38.07 -4.63
CA PRO A 206 17.54 -38.59 -3.54
C PRO A 206 18.11 -37.47 -2.64
N ARG A 207 17.70 -37.56 -1.37
CA ARG A 207 18.47 -37.53 -0.11
C ARG A 207 19.62 -36.50 0.07
N ILE A 208 19.38 -35.53 0.96
CA ILE A 208 20.40 -34.66 1.57
C ILE A 208 21.02 -35.36 2.79
N SER A 209 22.35 -35.44 2.83
CA SER A 209 23.14 -35.93 3.96
C SER A 209 23.53 -34.76 4.88
N ASN A 210 23.41 -34.95 6.20
CA ASN A 210 23.87 -34.01 7.23
C ASN A 210 25.40 -34.07 7.40
N PRO A 211 26.08 -32.96 7.76
CA PRO A 211 27.48 -32.98 8.21
C PRO A 211 27.62 -33.23 9.73
N PRO A 212 28.78 -33.74 10.21
CA PRO A 212 28.99 -34.03 11.63
C PRO A 212 29.42 -32.81 12.46
N THR A 213 29.05 -32.88 13.73
CA THR A 213 29.42 -32.03 14.88
C THR A 213 30.93 -31.97 15.10
N ILE A 214 31.47 -30.78 15.35
CA ILE A 214 32.83 -30.57 15.90
C ILE A 214 32.69 -30.39 17.42
N THR A 215 33.50 -31.15 18.15
CA THR A 215 33.74 -31.09 19.61
C THR A 215 34.54 -29.86 20.01
#